data_AF-A0A820FDL9-F1
#
_entry.id   AF-A0A820FDL9-F1
#
_cell.length_a   1.000
_cell.length_b   1.000
_cell.length_c   1.000
_cell.angle_alpha   90.00
_cell.angle_beta   90.00
_cell.angle_gamma   90.00
#
_symmetry.space_group_name_H-M   'P 1'
#
loop_
_entity.id
_entity.type
_entity.pdbx_description
1 polymer ?
#
loop_
_entity_poly.entity_id
_entity_poly.type
_entity_poly.pdbx_seq_one_letter_code
_entity_poly.pdbx_strand_id
1 'polypeptide(L)' 'EATIQCVEEAIVNAMVAAETMIGHNGFKVDAISHDTLIKILKKYNKLND' A
#
# COMPACT_ATOMS: atom_id res chain seq x y z
N GLU A 1 11.67 -16.85 9.86
CA GLU A 1 10.31 -16.34 10.09
C GLU A 1 10.27 -14.87 10.46
N ALA A 2 10.75 -14.45 11.64
CA ALA A 2 10.66 -13.05 12.07
C ALA A 2 11.24 -12.05 11.06
N THR A 3 12.40 -12.33 10.49
CA THR A 3 13.02 -11.49 9.44
C THR A 3 12.20 -11.42 8.15
N ILE A 4 11.46 -12.48 7.81
CA ILE A 4 10.61 -12.52 6.62
C ILE A 4 9.40 -11.63 6.86
N GLN A 5 8.71 -11.83 7.99
CA GLN A 5 7.53 -11.05 8.38
C GLN A 5 7.85 -9.55 8.51
N CYS A 6 8.97 -9.19 9.14
CA CYS A 6 9.39 -7.80 9.25
C CYS A 6 9.64 -7.14 7.89
N VAL A 7 10.23 -7.87 6.93
CA VAL A 7 10.48 -7.32 5.59
C VAL A 7 9.19 -7.22 4.79
N GLU A 8 8.31 -8.21 4.87
CA GLU A 8 6.99 -8.17 4.24
C GLU A 8 6.19 -6.96 4.72
N GLU A 9 6.09 -6.77 6.04
CA GLU A 9 5.33 -5.67 6.63
C GLU A 9 5.96 -4.30 6.35
N ALA A 10 7.30 -4.19 6.35
CA ALA A 10 7.99 -2.94 6.02
C ALA A 10 7.71 -2.47 4.59
N ILE A 11 7.69 -3.41 3.62
CA ILE A 11 7.37 -3.08 2.22
C ILE A 11 5.92 -2.61 2.09
N VAL A 12 4.99 -3.33 2.72
CA VAL A 12 3.55 -2.96 2.70
C VAL A 12 3.33 -1.60 3.36
N ASN A 13 3.96 -1.34 4.52
CA ASN A 13 3.86 -0.08 5.22
C ASN A 13 4.42 1.09 4.40
N ALA A 14 5.51 0.89 3.66
CA ALA A 14 6.05 1.92 2.79
C ALA A 14 5.07 2.31 1.67
N MET A 15 4.38 1.33 1.07
CA MET A 15 3.37 1.60 0.05
C MET A 15 2.13 2.30 0.62
N VAL A 16 1.66 1.87 1.80
CA VAL A 16 0.47 2.44 2.46
C VAL A 16 0.73 3.86 2.95
N ALA A 17 1.93 4.15 3.45
CA ALA A 17 2.30 5.47 3.95
C ALA A 17 2.70 6.48 2.86
N ALA A 18 2.99 6.01 1.64
CA ALA A 18 3.38 6.87 0.54
C ALA A 18 2.22 7.79 0.11
N GLU A 19 2.56 9.02 -0.27
CA GLU A 19 1.63 10.02 -0.80
C GLU A 19 1.84 10.19 -2.31
N THR A 20 0.78 10.55 -3.05
CA THR A 20 0.90 10.89 -4.47
C THR A 20 1.86 12.06 -4.62
N MET A 21 2.89 11.90 -5.44
CA MET A 21 3.91 12.92 -5.64
C MET A 21 4.05 13.32 -7.12
N ILE A 22 4.46 14.57 -7.34
CA ILE A 22 4.89 15.06 -8.64
C ILE A 22 6.38 15.36 -8.54
N GLY A 23 7.18 14.64 -9.31
CA GLY A 23 8.63 14.75 -9.34
C GLY A 23 9.17 15.64 -10.46
N HIS A 24 10.45 15.44 -10.77
CA HIS A 24 11.13 16.14 -11.87
C HIS A 24 10.38 15.95 -13.20
N ASN A 25 10.38 16.99 -14.05
CA ASN A 25 9.68 17.00 -15.35
C ASN A 25 8.16 16.72 -15.27
N GLY A 26 7.55 16.92 -14.10
CA GLY A 26 6.10 16.71 -13.93
C GLY A 26 5.70 15.23 -13.89
N PHE A 27 6.65 14.31 -13.68
CA PHE A 27 6.30 12.90 -13.49
C PHE A 27 5.45 12.73 -12.25
N LYS A 28 4.20 12.33 -12.46
CA LYS A 28 3.26 12.03 -11.39
C LYS A 28 3.34 10.54 -11.05
N VAL A 29 3.50 10.23 -9.77
CA VAL A 29 3.42 8.88 -9.23
C VAL A 29 2.30 8.88 -8.20
N ASP A 30 1.26 8.09 -8.46
CA ASP A 30 0.11 7.98 -7.57
C ASP A 30 0.41 7.01 -6.41
N ALA A 31 -0.01 7.39 -5.21
CA ALA A 31 -0.03 6.48 -4.07
C ALA A 31 -1.04 5.35 -4.30
N ILE A 32 -0.89 4.26 -3.56
CA ILE A 32 -1.88 3.19 -3.55
C ILE A 32 -3.21 3.75 -3.03
N SER A 33 -4.30 3.52 -3.76
CA SER A 33 -5.65 3.91 -3.32
C SER A 33 -6.06 3.06 -2.11
N HIS A 34 -6.17 3.68 -0.94
CA HIS A 34 -6.59 3.01 0.30
C HIS A 34 -8.01 2.44 0.17
N ASP A 35 -8.93 3.18 -0.43
CA ASP A 35 -10.31 2.72 -0.65
C ASP A 35 -10.36 1.46 -1.53
N THR A 36 -9.58 1.45 -2.62
CA THR A 36 -9.51 0.31 -3.54
C THR A 36 -8.88 -0.89 -2.84
N LEU A 37 -7.82 -0.68 -2.06
CA LEU A 37 -7.17 -1.72 -1.27
C LEU A 37 -8.15 -2.35 -0.28
N ILE A 38 -8.86 -1.55 0.51
CA ILE A 38 -9.88 -2.01 1.47
C ILE A 38 -10.97 -2.82 0.75
N LYS A 39 -11.49 -2.31 -0.37
CA LYS A 39 -12.52 -3.00 -1.17
C LYS A 39 -12.05 -4.38 -1.64
N ILE A 40 -10.80 -4.48 -2.09
CA ILE A 40 -10.22 -5.75 -2.55
C ILE A 40 -10.01 -6.70 -1.36
N LEU A 41 -9.47 -6.23 -0.24
CA LEU A 41 -9.27 -7.06 0.95
C LEU A 41 -10.59 -7.63 1.49
N LYS A 42 -11.65 -6.82 1.53
CA LYS A 42 -13.00 -7.26 1.89
C LYS A 42 -13.53 -8.31 0.90
N LYS A 43 -13.37 -8.09 -0.41
CA LYS A 43 -13.78 -9.05 -1.46
C LYS A 43 -13.18 -10.46 -1.27
N TYR A 44 -11.96 -10.55 -0.75
CA TYR A 44 -11.26 -11.81 -0.52
C TYR A 44 -11.32 -12.29 0.95
N ASN A 45 -12.19 -11.70 1.78
CA ASN A 45 -12.34 -12.03 3.21
C ASN A 45 -11.01 -11.93 3.98
N LYS A 46 -10.18 -10.94 3.64
CA LYS A 46 -8.91 -10.62 4.30
C LYS A 46 -9.02 -9.44 5.27
N LEU A 47 -10.15 -8.75 5.25
CA LEU A 47 -10.49 -7.65 6.16
C LEU A 47 -11.98 -7.75 6.47
N ASN A 48 -12.32 -7.80 7.75
CA ASN A 48 -13.71 -7.84 8.24
C ASN A 48 -14.18 -6.42 8.56
N ASP A 49 -15.49 -6.23 8.64
CA ASP A 49 -16.11 -4.95 9.04
C ASP A 49 -15.87 -4.61 10.52
#